data_AF-A0A9N9KHB0-F1
#
_entry.id   AF-A0A9N9KHB0-F1
#
_cell.length_a   1.000
_cell.length_b   1.000
_cell.length_c   1.000
_cell.angle_alpha   90.00
_cell.angle_beta   90.00
_cell.angle_gamma   90.00
#
_symmetry.space_group_name_H-M   'P 1'
#
loop_
_entity.id
_entity.type
_entity.pdbx_description
1 polymer ?
#
loop_
_entity_poly.entity_id
_entity_poly.type
_entity_poly.pdbx_seq_one_letter_code
_entity_poly.pdbx_strand_id
1 'polypeptide(L)'
;YCLERGALCLGITNTVGSSISRETHCGVHINAGPEIGVASTKAYTSQFIALVMMAIQLSEDRSSMTQRRNDIIDELHKLPDYIKQVLSIDKELQKLAKEVLYKEKSLLIMGRGFQNATCLEGALKIKE
;
A
#
# COMPACT_ATOMS: atom_id res chain seq x y z
N TYR A 1 -10.85 8.29 21.75
CA TYR A 1 -9.45 8.44 22.20
C TYR A 1 -8.73 9.65 21.60
N CYS A 2 -8.34 9.64 20.30
CA CYS A 2 -7.53 10.72 19.71
C CYS A 2 -8.29 12.05 19.62
N LEU A 3 -9.56 11.99 19.18
CA LEU A 3 -10.45 13.16 19.11
C LEU A 3 -10.64 13.82 20.48
N GLU A 4 -10.90 13.02 21.53
CA GLU A 4 -11.05 13.50 22.91
C GLU A 4 -9.80 14.19 23.45
N ARG A 5 -8.63 13.92 22.84
CA ARG A 5 -7.34 14.53 23.19
C ARG A 5 -6.98 15.72 22.30
N GLY A 6 -7.90 16.17 21.44
CA GLY A 6 -7.70 17.32 20.56
C GLY A 6 -6.77 17.07 19.36
N ALA A 7 -6.46 15.81 19.03
CA ALA A 7 -5.61 15.50 17.89
C ALA A 7 -6.37 15.60 16.56
N LEU A 8 -5.75 16.21 15.54
CA LEU A 8 -6.26 16.18 14.17
C LEU A 8 -6.23 14.73 13.63
N CYS A 9 -7.40 14.12 13.53
CA CYS A 9 -7.58 12.80 12.93
C CYS A 9 -7.90 12.89 11.43
N LEU A 10 -7.10 12.21 10.60
CA LEU A 10 -7.29 12.06 9.16
C LEU A 10 -7.53 10.58 8.81
N GLY A 11 -8.64 10.26 8.14
CA GLY A 11 -9.00 8.90 7.75
C GLY A 11 -8.56 8.54 6.33
N ILE A 12 -7.90 7.39 6.16
CA ILE A 12 -7.61 6.81 4.83
C ILE A 12 -8.47 5.57 4.67
N THR A 13 -9.47 5.62 3.79
CA THR A 13 -10.49 4.55 3.72
C THR A 13 -10.80 4.16 2.27
N ASN A 14 -11.21 2.91 2.06
CA ASN A 14 -11.75 2.48 0.77
C ASN A 14 -13.29 2.59 0.72
N THR A 15 -13.94 2.41 1.86
CA THR A 15 -15.41 2.41 1.96
C THR A 15 -15.93 3.80 2.28
N VAL A 16 -16.67 4.36 1.32
CA VAL A 16 -17.40 5.62 1.47
C VAL A 16 -18.39 5.50 2.62
N GLY A 17 -18.41 6.49 3.51
CA GLY A 17 -19.34 6.54 4.62
C GLY A 17 -19.08 5.50 5.71
N SER A 18 -17.90 4.87 5.78
CA SER A 18 -17.51 4.05 6.94
C SER A 18 -17.43 4.88 8.22
N SER A 19 -17.45 4.25 9.40
CA SER A 19 -17.32 4.97 10.68
C SER A 19 -16.06 5.85 10.71
N ILE A 20 -14.91 5.32 10.26
CA ILE A 20 -13.67 6.12 10.16
C ILE A 20 -13.85 7.33 9.24
N SER A 21 -14.52 7.16 8.09
CA SER A 21 -14.77 8.26 7.16
C SER A 21 -15.68 9.35 7.73
N ARG A 22 -16.59 9.01 8.65
CA ARG A 22 -17.55 9.96 9.24
C ARG A 22 -17.03 10.62 10.51
N GLU A 23 -16.21 9.90 11.28
CA GLU A 23 -15.75 10.32 12.60
C GLU A 23 -14.42 11.08 12.57
N THR A 24 -13.64 10.94 11.49
CA THR A 24 -12.40 11.73 11.30
C THR A 24 -12.70 13.13 10.77
N HIS A 25 -11.82 14.11 11.04
CA HIS A 25 -12.05 15.51 10.64
C HIS A 25 -11.94 15.69 9.12
N CYS A 26 -11.11 14.89 8.48
CA CYS A 26 -10.87 14.88 7.05
C CYS A 26 -10.33 13.51 6.63
N GLY A 27 -10.22 13.25 5.34
CA GLY A 27 -9.73 11.97 4.87
C GLY A 27 -9.51 11.87 3.38
N VAL A 28 -8.95 10.73 2.97
CA VAL A 28 -8.73 10.37 1.57
C VAL A 28 -9.40 9.03 1.31
N HIS A 29 -10.26 9.03 0.29
CA HIS A 29 -10.79 7.79 -0.28
C HIS A 29 -9.80 7.24 -1.30
N ILE A 30 -9.33 6.02 -1.06
CA ILE A 30 -8.31 5.39 -1.92
C ILE A 30 -8.89 4.85 -3.23
N ASN A 31 -10.23 4.77 -3.35
CA ASN A 31 -10.96 4.42 -4.56
C ASN A 31 -10.49 3.12 -5.24
N ALA A 32 -10.08 2.12 -4.46
CA ALA A 32 -9.69 0.80 -4.98
C ALA A 32 -10.90 -0.01 -5.48
N GLY A 33 -12.12 0.48 -5.25
CA GLY A 33 -13.37 -0.25 -5.49
C GLY A 33 -13.60 -1.38 -4.46
N PRO A 34 -14.75 -2.08 -4.52
CA PRO A 34 -15.10 -3.11 -3.53
C PRO A 34 -14.05 -4.22 -3.46
N GLU A 35 -13.58 -4.56 -2.26
CA GLU A 35 -12.65 -5.67 -2.02
C GLU A 35 -13.44 -6.82 -1.39
N ILE A 36 -13.62 -7.90 -2.14
CA ILE A 36 -14.46 -9.05 -1.75
C ILE A 36 -13.65 -10.09 -0.98
N GLY A 37 -12.36 -10.22 -1.29
CA GLY A 37 -11.46 -11.11 -0.58
C GLY A 37 -11.23 -10.63 0.87
N VAL A 38 -11.13 -11.59 1.80
CA VAL A 38 -10.80 -11.29 3.21
C VAL A 38 -9.37 -10.75 3.30
N ALA A 39 -8.44 -11.39 2.58
CA ALA A 39 -7.07 -10.91 2.42
C ALA A 39 -7.04 -9.63 1.58
N SER A 40 -6.60 -8.52 2.16
CA SER A 40 -6.47 -7.26 1.41
C SER A 40 -5.36 -7.34 0.37
N THR A 41 -5.58 -6.76 -0.80
CA THR A 41 -4.64 -6.73 -1.93
C THR A 41 -4.59 -5.32 -2.50
N LYS A 42 -5.58 -4.94 -3.31
CA LYS A 42 -5.66 -3.63 -3.95
C LYS A 42 -5.83 -2.50 -2.95
N ALA A 43 -6.52 -2.72 -1.83
CA ALA A 43 -6.66 -1.68 -0.82
C ALA A 43 -5.32 -1.40 -0.13
N TYR A 44 -4.53 -2.42 0.18
CA TYR A 44 -3.16 -2.25 0.72
C TYR A 44 -2.27 -1.40 -0.20
N THR A 45 -2.19 -1.75 -1.49
CA THR A 45 -1.35 -0.99 -2.44
C THR A 45 -1.88 0.44 -2.62
N SER A 46 -3.20 0.62 -2.70
CA SER A 46 -3.80 1.95 -2.86
C SER A 46 -3.62 2.83 -1.61
N GLN A 47 -3.63 2.24 -0.40
CA GLN A 47 -3.29 2.93 0.84
C GLN A 47 -1.85 3.42 0.82
N PHE A 48 -0.91 2.60 0.36
CA PHE A 48 0.49 2.99 0.25
C PHE A 48 0.68 4.18 -0.71
N ILE A 49 0.01 4.16 -1.87
CA ILE A 49 0.00 5.27 -2.83
C ILE A 49 -0.57 6.54 -2.20
N ALA A 50 -1.69 6.43 -1.47
CA ALA A 50 -2.29 7.58 -0.78
C ALA A 50 -1.34 8.19 0.25
N LEU A 51 -0.61 7.37 1.01
CA LEU A 51 0.40 7.83 1.98
C LEU A 51 1.57 8.54 1.28
N VAL A 52 2.05 8.03 0.14
CA VAL A 52 3.09 8.69 -0.66
C VAL A 52 2.62 10.06 -1.15
N MET A 53 1.40 10.15 -1.68
CA MET A 53 0.82 11.43 -2.12
C MET A 53 0.67 12.42 -0.97
N MET A 54 0.26 11.96 0.22
CA MET A 54 0.22 12.81 1.42
C MET A 54 1.60 13.29 1.83
N ALA A 55 2.62 12.41 1.78
CA ALA A 55 3.99 12.79 2.10
C ALA A 55 4.53 13.86 1.14
N ILE A 56 4.17 13.79 -0.15
CA ILE A 56 4.47 14.83 -1.13
C ILE A 56 3.77 16.14 -0.76
N GLN A 57 2.46 16.09 -0.44
CA GLN A 57 1.68 17.28 -0.08
C GLN A 57 2.19 17.95 1.20
N LEU A 58 2.70 17.17 2.14
CA LEU A 58 3.27 17.65 3.41
C LEU A 58 4.75 18.01 3.28
N SER A 59 5.42 17.66 2.18
CA SER A 59 6.81 18.04 1.97
C SER A 59 6.90 19.54 1.74
N GLU A 60 7.80 20.21 2.45
CA GLU A 60 7.99 21.65 2.32
C GLU A 60 8.39 22.04 0.88
N ASP A 61 7.95 23.22 0.43
CA ASP A 61 8.34 23.84 -0.84
C ASP A 61 9.78 24.39 -0.79
N ARG A 62 10.74 23.54 -0.43
CA ARG A 62 12.16 23.83 -0.56
C ARG A 62 12.59 23.56 -1.99
N SER A 63 13.25 24.53 -2.63
CA SER A 63 13.77 24.39 -3.99
C SER A 63 14.70 23.17 -4.15
N SER A 64 15.39 22.77 -3.08
CA SER A 64 16.25 21.58 -3.05
C SER A 64 15.48 20.25 -3.15
N MET A 65 14.19 20.22 -2.84
CA MET A 65 13.34 19.03 -2.87
C MET A 65 12.46 18.96 -4.13
N THR A 66 12.40 20.03 -4.93
CA THR A 66 11.55 20.11 -6.12
C THR A 66 11.82 18.99 -7.11
N GLN A 67 13.10 18.70 -7.40
CA GLN A 67 13.44 17.62 -8.33
C GLN A 67 12.96 16.27 -7.82
N ARG A 68 13.26 15.94 -6.56
CA ARG A 68 12.83 14.68 -5.93
C ARG A 68 11.31 14.53 -5.93
N ARG A 69 10.58 15.62 -5.69
CA ARG A 69 9.11 15.61 -5.76
C ARG A 69 8.62 15.26 -7.17
N ASN A 70 9.18 15.90 -8.19
CA ASN A 70 8.83 15.64 -9.58
C ASN A 70 9.16 14.19 -9.97
N ASP A 71 10.33 13.69 -9.59
CA ASP A 71 10.73 12.30 -9.85
C ASP A 71 9.73 11.31 -9.24
N ILE A 72 9.28 11.54 -7.99
CA ILE A 72 8.28 10.67 -7.35
C ILE A 72 6.94 10.72 -8.11
N ILE A 73 6.50 11.91 -8.51
CA ILE A 73 5.25 12.08 -9.27
C ILE A 73 5.35 11.36 -10.63
N ASP A 74 6.47 11.48 -11.32
CA ASP A 74 6.71 10.81 -12.61
C ASP A 74 6.72 9.29 -12.46
N GLU A 75 7.32 8.75 -11.40
CA GLU A 75 7.29 7.31 -11.11
C GLU A 75 5.89 6.82 -10.71
N LEU A 76 5.08 7.64 -10.01
CA LEU A 76 3.68 7.30 -9.74
C LEU A 76 2.85 7.17 -11.03
N HIS A 77 3.13 7.96 -12.07
CA HIS A 77 2.47 7.82 -13.37
C HIS A 77 2.86 6.52 -14.09
N LYS A 78 4.09 6.03 -13.90
CA LYS A 78 4.58 4.77 -14.48
C LYS A 78 4.15 3.53 -13.69
N LEU A 79 3.72 3.70 -12.44
CA LEU A 79 3.38 2.60 -11.54
C LEU A 79 2.39 1.58 -12.11
N PRO A 80 1.32 1.96 -12.85
CA PRO A 80 0.43 0.98 -13.48
C PRO A 80 1.15 0.04 -14.44
N ASP A 81 2.18 0.51 -15.15
CA ASP A 81 2.95 -0.33 -16.07
C ASP A 81 3.89 -1.27 -15.33
N TYR A 82 4.50 -0.83 -14.23
CA TYR A 82 5.25 -1.74 -13.35
C TYR A 82 4.37 -2.83 -12.76
N ILE A 83 3.15 -2.50 -12.36
CA ILE A 83 2.18 -3.50 -11.88
C ILE A 83 1.86 -4.51 -13.00
N LYS A 84 1.61 -4.06 -14.23
CA LYS A 84 1.40 -4.98 -15.37
C LYS A 84 2.61 -5.89 -15.62
N GLN A 85 3.82 -5.36 -15.52
CA GLN A 85 5.05 -6.15 -15.68
C GLN A 85 5.16 -7.23 -14.60
N VAL A 86 4.91 -6.88 -13.33
CA VAL A 86 4.92 -7.87 -12.23
C VAL A 86 3.81 -8.92 -12.40
N LEU A 87 2.63 -8.53 -12.88
CA LEU A 87 1.54 -9.48 -13.15
C LEU A 87 1.83 -10.40 -14.35
N SER A 88 2.73 -10.01 -15.26
CA SER A 88 3.07 -10.82 -16.43
C SER A 88 3.79 -12.13 -16.09
N ILE A 89 4.44 -12.20 -14.92
CA ILE A 89 5.16 -13.39 -14.43
C ILE A 89 4.28 -14.32 -13.57
N ASP A 90 2.97 -14.10 -13.50
CA ASP A 90 2.03 -14.89 -12.68
C ASP A 90 2.16 -16.40 -12.88
N LYS A 91 2.29 -16.86 -14.13
CA LYS A 91 2.45 -18.30 -14.44
C LYS A 91 3.72 -18.90 -13.83
N GLU A 92 4.82 -18.14 -13.79
CA GLU A 92 6.07 -18.59 -13.20
C GLU A 92 5.96 -18.66 -11.67
N LEU A 93 5.29 -17.67 -11.06
CA LEU A 93 5.01 -17.66 -9.61
C LEU A 93 4.10 -18.82 -9.20
N GLN A 94 3.07 -19.14 -10.00
CA GLN A 94 2.22 -20.31 -9.76
C GLN A 94 2.99 -21.63 -9.83
N LYS A 95 3.95 -21.73 -10.77
CA LYS A 95 4.83 -22.89 -10.88
C LYS A 95 5.72 -23.03 -9.65
N LEU A 96 6.38 -21.94 -9.24
CA LEU A 96 7.20 -21.90 -8.03
C LEU A 96 6.39 -22.30 -6.78
N ALA A 97 5.18 -21.76 -6.63
CA ALA A 97 4.31 -22.08 -5.51
C ALA A 97 3.97 -23.57 -5.45
N LYS A 98 3.61 -24.20 -6.58
CA LYS A 98 3.21 -25.61 -6.64
C LYS A 98 4.39 -26.58 -6.53
N GLU A 99 5.49 -26.29 -7.21
CA GLU A 99 6.61 -27.24 -7.35
C GLU A 99 7.60 -27.14 -6.21
N VAL A 100 7.80 -25.94 -5.64
CA VAL A 100 8.84 -25.69 -4.64
C VAL A 100 8.23 -25.41 -3.27
N LEU A 101 7.29 -24.47 -3.17
CA LEU A 101 6.84 -23.97 -1.87
C LEU A 101 5.76 -24.84 -1.21
N TYR A 102 4.98 -25.60 -1.98
CA TYR A 102 3.81 -26.34 -1.49
C TYR A 102 4.11 -27.33 -0.36
N LYS A 103 5.31 -27.94 -0.34
CA LYS A 103 5.70 -28.90 0.70
C LYS A 103 6.37 -28.25 1.91
N GLU A 104 6.72 -26.97 1.81
CA GLU A 104 7.44 -26.27 2.86
C GLU A 104 6.49 -25.85 3.98
N LYS A 105 6.88 -26.17 5.23
CA LYS A 105 6.09 -25.86 6.42
C LYS A 105 6.38 -24.47 6.99
N SER A 106 7.52 -23.91 6.62
CA SER A 106 8.02 -22.65 7.16
C SER A 106 8.73 -21.88 6.05
N LEU A 107 8.40 -20.60 5.93
CA LEU A 107 9.07 -19.68 5.02
C LEU A 107 9.62 -18.50 5.81
N LEU A 108 10.80 -18.04 5.41
CA LEU A 108 11.47 -16.89 5.99
C LEU A 108 11.51 -15.78 4.95
N ILE A 109 10.78 -14.70 5.18
CA ILE A 109 10.72 -13.54 4.30
C ILE A 109 11.53 -12.42 4.94
N MET A 110 12.52 -11.90 4.22
CA MET A 110 13.44 -10.89 4.71
C MET A 110 13.46 -9.67 3.80
N GLY A 111 13.47 -8.48 4.42
CA GLY A 111 13.64 -7.20 3.75
C GLY A 111 14.29 -6.19 4.70
N ARG A 112 14.95 -5.18 4.13
CA ARG A 112 15.64 -4.13 4.91
C ARG A 112 15.05 -2.75 4.60
N GLY A 113 15.03 -1.89 5.61
CA GLY A 113 14.54 -0.52 5.47
C GLY A 113 13.07 -0.50 5.05
N PHE A 114 12.75 0.23 3.99
CA PHE A 114 11.38 0.36 3.48
C PHE A 114 10.76 -0.98 3.04
N GLN A 115 11.58 -1.98 2.69
CA GLN A 115 11.09 -3.30 2.28
C GLN A 115 10.58 -4.14 3.45
N ASN A 116 10.89 -3.78 4.70
CA ASN A 116 10.46 -4.55 5.87
C ASN A 116 8.93 -4.64 5.96
N ALA A 117 8.22 -3.53 5.75
CA ALA A 117 6.75 -3.52 5.79
C ALA A 117 6.14 -4.41 4.68
N THR A 118 6.73 -4.41 3.49
CA THR A 118 6.32 -5.28 2.38
C THR A 118 6.57 -6.75 2.68
N CYS A 119 7.69 -7.09 3.34
CA CYS A 119 7.97 -8.46 3.76
C CYS A 119 7.00 -8.95 4.84
N LEU A 120 6.60 -8.08 5.78
CA LEU A 120 5.59 -8.40 6.78
C LEU A 120 4.22 -8.67 6.14
N GLU A 121 3.81 -7.83 5.17
CA GLU A 121 2.57 -8.05 4.42
C GLU A 121 2.63 -9.36 3.63
N GLY A 122 3.74 -9.63 2.94
CA GLY A 122 3.93 -10.89 2.22
C GLY A 122 3.86 -12.11 3.14
N ALA A 123 4.45 -12.04 4.34
CA ALA A 123 4.39 -13.11 5.33
C ALA A 123 2.97 -13.31 5.87
N LEU A 124 2.21 -12.22 6.02
CA LEU A 124 0.81 -12.26 6.41
C LEU A 124 -0.03 -12.92 5.31
N LYS A 125 0.12 -12.54 4.04
CA LYS A 125 -0.63 -13.13 2.91
C LYS A 125 -0.38 -14.62 2.72
N ILE A 126 0.79 -15.13 3.08
CA ILE A 126 1.08 -16.58 3.03
C ILE A 126 0.40 -17.33 4.19
N LYS A 127 0.16 -16.65 5.33
CA LYS A 127 -0.46 -17.25 6.52
C LYS A 127 -1.99 -17.25 6.49
N GLU A 128 -2.59 -16.26 5.83
CA GLU A 128 -4.05 -16.16 5.61
C GLU A 128 -4.57 -17.26 4.67
#